data_AF-A0AA39K160-F1
#
_entry.id   AF-A0AA39K160-F1
#
_cell.length_a   1.000
_cell.length_b   1.000
_cell.length_c   1.000
_cell.angle_alpha   90.00
_cell.angle_beta   90.00
_cell.angle_gamma   90.00
#
_symmetry.space_group_name_H-M   'P 1'
#
loop_
_entity.id
_entity.type
_entity.pdbx_description
1 polymer ?
#
loop_
_entity_poly.entity_id
_entity_poly.type
_entity_poly.pdbx_seq_one_letter_code
_entity_poly.pdbx_strand_id
1 'polypeptide(L)'
;MSEVKIYLKPRPVSSTYGHANYLPFQWHPDFKYGPFFAGYGTIPSDATEEYTIHSPDLFTGIAAFHNELLPSLQAEVPEITRSLWPSLVELKRTKLRSISYFLLQSQSHINRLYQGDHTPFPLLSEMRTDPEWNKLFFSILARGDVELRDDVDVDTEVEIFVWAYMHYMVYYFGLTWLKFQRDLHYPENSISLDTYRAKALILPPISTRKDNTNNQPPSNEPGVLMRSETNDIVTPPFLLRRRNRPTTLDDADLN
;
A
#
# COMPACT_ATOMS: atom_id res chain seq x y z
N MET A 1 -1.21 -0.26 29.53
CA MET A 1 -0.90 1.04 28.90
C MET A 1 -0.73 0.78 27.41
N SER A 2 -1.75 1.07 26.62
CA SER A 2 -1.84 0.82 25.16
C SER A 2 -2.41 2.04 24.45
N GLU A 3 -2.06 3.21 24.98
CA GLU A 3 -2.50 4.50 24.48
C GLU A 3 -1.44 5.02 23.52
N VAL A 4 -1.88 5.42 22.32
CA VAL A 4 -1.02 5.91 21.26
C VAL A 4 -1.39 7.37 20.98
N LYS A 5 -0.41 8.26 21.13
CA LYS A 5 -0.54 9.67 20.74
C LYS A 5 -0.06 9.86 19.31
N ILE A 6 -0.96 10.34 18.47
CA ILE A 6 -0.75 10.57 17.04
C ILE A 6 -0.89 12.05 16.78
N TYR A 7 0.11 12.62 16.11
CA TYR A 7 0.13 14.04 15.75
C TYR A 7 0.02 14.17 14.24
N LEU A 8 -0.90 15.00 13.76
CA LEU A 8 -1.08 15.31 12.34
C LEU A 8 -0.83 16.79 12.10
N LYS A 9 -0.31 17.10 10.91
CA LYS A 9 -0.24 18.47 10.40
C LYS A 9 -1.61 18.91 9.88
N PRO A 10 -1.93 20.21 9.96
CA PRO A 10 -3.05 20.80 9.23
C PRO A 10 -2.96 20.43 7.75
N ARG A 11 -4.08 20.00 7.19
CA ARG A 11 -4.15 19.59 5.79
C ARG A 11 -4.38 20.80 4.90
N PRO A 12 -3.95 20.76 3.62
CA PRO A 12 -4.29 21.82 2.68
C PRO A 12 -5.81 21.86 2.46
N VAL A 13 -6.31 22.96 1.92
CA VAL A 13 -7.74 23.06 1.57
C VAL A 13 -8.08 21.98 0.55
N SER A 14 -9.02 21.10 0.90
CA SER A 14 -9.46 20.02 0.02
C SER A 14 -10.30 20.59 -1.12
N SER A 15 -10.09 20.10 -2.34
CA SER A 15 -10.98 20.43 -3.46
C SER A 15 -12.38 19.84 -3.28
N THR A 16 -12.52 18.82 -2.44
CA THR A 16 -13.78 18.10 -2.17
C THR A 16 -14.44 18.64 -0.91
N TYR A 17 -13.67 18.83 0.17
CA TYR A 17 -14.18 19.16 1.50
C TYR A 17 -13.91 20.61 1.96
N GLY A 18 -13.23 21.41 1.13
CA GLY A 18 -12.88 22.79 1.47
C GLY A 18 -12.01 22.84 2.73
N HIS A 19 -12.49 23.55 3.75
CA HIS A 19 -11.81 23.74 5.04
C HIS A 19 -12.18 22.68 6.10
N ALA A 20 -13.01 21.70 5.76
CA ALA A 20 -13.37 20.65 6.71
C ALA A 20 -12.15 19.79 7.07
N ASN A 21 -12.21 19.16 8.25
CA ASN A 21 -11.15 18.28 8.69
C ASN A 21 -11.24 16.94 7.94
N TYR A 22 -10.13 16.43 7.39
CA TYR A 22 -10.16 15.19 6.60
C TYR A 22 -8.85 14.40 6.66
N LEU A 23 -8.88 13.09 6.45
CA LEU A 23 -7.70 12.23 6.35
C LEU A 23 -7.43 11.86 4.89
N PRO A 24 -6.24 12.14 4.35
CA PRO A 24 -5.90 11.83 2.97
C PRO A 24 -5.38 10.39 2.79
N PHE A 25 -6.13 9.52 2.10
CA PHE A 25 -5.66 8.17 1.73
C PHE A 25 -4.88 8.13 0.41
N GLN A 26 -4.50 9.29 -0.13
CA GLN A 26 -3.67 9.40 -1.33
C GLN A 26 -2.23 9.74 -0.96
N TRP A 27 -1.34 8.73 -0.98
CA TRP A 27 0.05 8.90 -0.57
C TRP A 27 1.00 8.99 -1.75
N HIS A 28 1.66 10.14 -1.85
CA HIS A 28 2.89 10.29 -2.62
C HIS A 28 4.08 9.87 -1.75
N PRO A 29 5.21 9.40 -2.31
CA PRO A 29 6.40 9.12 -1.51
C PRO A 29 6.89 10.32 -0.68
N ASP A 30 6.67 11.53 -1.19
CA ASP A 30 6.98 12.80 -0.50
C ASP A 30 5.82 13.32 0.36
N PHE A 31 4.92 12.44 0.79
CA PHE A 31 3.73 12.82 1.53
C PHE A 31 4.09 13.40 2.91
N LYS A 32 3.91 14.71 3.05
CA LYS A 32 4.30 15.48 4.24
C LYS A 32 3.25 15.48 5.35
N TYR A 33 2.06 14.94 5.09
CA TYR A 33 0.91 14.96 6.00
C TYR A 33 0.66 13.58 6.65
N GLY A 34 1.69 12.74 6.71
CA GLY A 34 1.65 11.46 7.42
C GLY A 34 1.57 11.64 8.94
N PRO A 35 1.22 10.57 9.67
CA PRO A 35 1.18 10.59 11.13
C PRO A 35 2.58 10.69 11.74
N PHE A 36 2.68 11.46 12.82
CA PHE A 36 3.85 11.54 13.69
C PHE A 36 3.52 10.89 15.04
N PHE A 37 4.45 10.12 15.59
CA PHE A 37 4.26 9.40 16.83
C PHE A 37 5.26 9.88 17.88
N ALA A 38 4.76 10.18 19.09
CA ALA A 38 5.63 10.46 20.22
C ALA A 38 6.54 9.24 20.48
N GLY A 39 7.85 9.48 20.57
CA GLY A 39 8.85 8.42 20.83
C GLY A 39 9.53 7.84 19.60
N TYR A 40 9.04 8.11 18.37
CA TYR A 40 9.63 7.58 17.13
C TYR A 40 10.19 8.67 16.20
N GLY A 41 10.27 9.91 16.68
CA GLY A 41 10.87 11.03 15.96
C GLY A 41 10.52 12.38 16.58
N THR A 42 11.08 13.44 16.01
CA THR A 42 10.70 14.81 16.36
C THR A 42 9.32 15.12 15.79
N ILE A 43 8.39 15.49 16.67
CA ILE A 43 7.08 16.00 16.24
C ILE A 43 7.29 17.40 15.66
N PRO A 44 6.93 17.65 14.39
CA PRO A 44 7.05 18.98 13.80
C PRO A 44 6.21 20.01 14.56
N SER A 45 6.70 21.25 14.67
CA SER A 45 5.97 22.33 15.38
C SER A 45 4.64 22.71 14.72
N ASP A 46 4.49 22.39 13.43
CA ASP A 46 3.26 22.58 12.67
C ASP A 46 2.32 21.36 12.74
N ALA A 47 2.65 20.29 13.47
CA ALA A 47 1.75 19.15 13.72
C ALA A 47 0.86 19.44 14.94
N THR A 48 -0.18 20.24 14.74
CA THR A 48 -1.03 20.78 15.82
C THR A 48 -2.22 19.90 16.20
N GLU A 49 -2.56 18.91 15.38
CA GLU A 49 -3.71 18.04 15.65
C GLU A 49 -3.23 16.79 16.40
N GLU A 50 -3.75 16.57 17.62
CA GLU A 50 -3.41 15.43 18.47
C GLU A 50 -4.62 14.49 18.61
N TYR A 51 -4.39 13.21 18.34
CA TYR A 51 -5.33 12.12 18.56
C TYR A 51 -4.73 11.14 19.54
N THR A 52 -5.58 10.61 20.43
CA THR A 52 -5.18 9.66 21.46
C THR A 52 -6.04 8.41 21.32
N ILE A 53 -5.45 7.35 20.77
CA ILE A 53 -6.16 6.11 20.47
C ILE A 53 -5.77 5.03 21.47
N HIS A 54 -6.76 4.31 21.99
CA HIS A 54 -6.54 3.14 22.83
C HIS A 54 -6.60 1.85 22.01
N SER A 55 -5.48 1.48 21.40
CA SER A 55 -5.37 0.26 20.60
C SER A 55 -4.04 -0.46 20.89
N PRO A 56 -4.06 -1.60 21.61
CA PRO A 56 -2.87 -2.43 21.82
C PRO A 56 -2.24 -2.93 20.52
N ASP A 57 -3.09 -3.22 19.53
CA ASP A 57 -2.66 -3.68 18.21
C ASP A 57 -1.93 -2.55 17.48
N LEU A 58 -2.47 -1.33 17.49
CA LEU A 58 -1.82 -0.16 16.93
C LEU A 58 -0.47 0.15 17.61
N PHE A 59 -0.44 0.12 18.95
CA PHE A 59 0.79 0.34 19.71
C PHE A 59 1.89 -0.66 19.30
N THR A 60 1.54 -1.95 19.21
CA THR A 60 2.46 -3.01 18.80
C THR A 60 2.87 -2.86 17.33
N GLY A 61 1.93 -2.49 16.45
CA GLY A 61 2.16 -2.24 15.04
C GLY A 61 3.15 -1.11 14.79
N ILE A 62 2.99 0.02 15.47
CA ILE A 62 3.90 1.18 15.40
C ILE A 62 5.28 0.79 15.90
N ALA A 63 5.37 0.04 17.01
CA ALA A 63 6.64 -0.42 17.54
C ALA A 63 7.36 -1.36 16.56
N ALA A 64 6.67 -2.34 15.99
CA ALA A 64 7.24 -3.23 14.98
C ALA A 64 7.65 -2.47 13.70
N PHE A 65 6.84 -1.51 13.28
CA PHE A 65 7.13 -0.67 12.12
C PHE A 65 8.41 0.16 12.32
N HIS A 66 8.53 0.89 13.43
CA HIS A 66 9.65 1.81 13.64
C HIS A 66 10.93 1.15 14.17
N ASN A 67 10.82 0.17 15.07
CA ASN A 67 12.00 -0.42 15.71
C ASN A 67 12.63 -1.52 14.88
N GLU A 68 11.84 -2.25 14.09
CA GLU A 68 12.30 -3.45 13.39
C GLU A 68 12.27 -3.25 11.86
N LEU A 69 11.09 -2.95 11.30
CA LEU A 69 10.90 -3.00 9.86
C LEU A 69 11.55 -1.82 9.15
N LEU A 70 11.25 -0.58 9.55
CA LEU A 70 11.74 0.59 8.84
C LEU A 70 13.27 0.65 8.78
N PRO A 71 14.04 0.45 9.88
CA PRO A 71 15.49 0.39 9.81
C PRO A 71 15.99 -0.77 8.95
N SER A 72 15.34 -1.92 9.04
CA SER A 72 15.66 -3.11 8.25
C SER A 72 15.46 -2.87 6.75
N LEU A 73 14.43 -2.12 6.35
CA LEU A 73 14.12 -1.82 4.95
C LEU A 73 15.00 -0.70 4.37
N GLN A 74 15.43 0.24 5.21
CA GLN A 74 16.33 1.33 4.83
C GLN A 74 17.81 0.90 4.76
N ALA A 75 18.16 -0.28 5.29
CA ALA A 75 19.49 -0.83 5.16
C ALA A 75 19.91 -0.98 3.68
N GLU A 76 21.19 -0.73 3.42
CA GLU A 76 21.77 -0.86 2.08
C GLU A 76 21.61 -2.29 1.55
N VAL A 77 21.20 -2.40 0.28
CA VAL A 77 21.05 -3.69 -0.37
C VAL A 77 22.43 -4.18 -0.81
N PRO A 78 22.85 -5.40 -0.43
CA PRO A 78 24.15 -5.93 -0.82
C PRO A 78 24.29 -6.11 -2.33
N GLU A 79 25.52 -5.97 -2.82
CA GLU A 79 25.85 -6.28 -4.21
C GLU A 79 25.66 -7.78 -4.50
N ILE A 80 25.08 -8.07 -5.67
CA ILE A 80 24.82 -9.44 -6.10
C ILE A 80 26.12 -10.04 -6.66
N THR A 81 26.75 -10.91 -5.89
CA THR A 81 27.93 -11.66 -6.30
C THR A 81 27.69 -13.17 -6.16
N ARG A 82 28.30 -13.96 -7.05
CA ARG A 82 28.11 -15.42 -7.08
C ARG A 82 28.62 -16.11 -5.82
N SER A 83 29.67 -15.58 -5.19
CA SER A 83 30.25 -16.12 -3.94
C SER A 83 29.32 -15.97 -2.74
N LEU A 84 28.49 -14.93 -2.71
CA LEU A 84 27.55 -14.66 -1.61
C LEU A 84 26.15 -15.23 -1.87
N TRP A 85 25.93 -15.93 -2.98
CA TRP A 85 24.59 -16.33 -3.42
C TRP A 85 23.74 -17.03 -2.35
N PRO A 86 24.25 -18.04 -1.60
CA PRO A 86 23.45 -18.70 -0.55
C PRO A 86 23.01 -17.71 0.54
N SER A 87 23.91 -16.82 0.97
CA SER A 87 23.63 -15.79 1.97
C SER A 87 22.64 -14.74 1.46
N LEU A 88 22.75 -14.35 0.19
CA LEU A 88 21.83 -13.40 -0.45
C LEU A 88 20.41 -13.99 -0.58
N VAL A 89 20.30 -15.29 -0.88
CA VAL A 89 19.01 -16.00 -0.93
C VAL A 89 18.35 -16.05 0.46
N GLU A 90 19.12 -16.32 1.51
CA GLU A 90 18.58 -16.35 2.88
C GLU A 90 18.19 -14.96 3.39
N LEU A 91 19.02 -13.95 3.11
CA LEU A 91 18.72 -12.55 3.41
C LEU A 91 17.43 -12.11 2.70
N LYS A 92 17.32 -12.39 1.39
CA LYS A 92 16.10 -12.15 0.61
C LYS A 92 14.89 -12.78 1.31
N ARG A 93 14.98 -14.08 1.65
CA ARG A 93 13.87 -14.81 2.27
C ARG A 93 13.41 -14.14 3.57
N THR A 94 14.36 -13.79 4.42
CA THR A 94 14.08 -13.14 5.72
C THR A 94 13.41 -11.78 5.51
N LYS A 95 13.98 -10.91 4.67
CA LYS A 95 13.45 -9.56 4.40
C LYS A 95 12.04 -9.62 3.83
N LEU A 96 11.82 -10.44 2.81
CA LEU A 96 10.50 -10.56 2.17
C LEU A 96 9.46 -11.19 3.09
N ARG A 97 9.87 -12.10 3.97
CA ARG A 97 8.96 -12.68 4.97
C ARG A 97 8.47 -11.59 5.92
N SER A 98 9.37 -10.76 6.44
CA SER A 98 9.00 -9.64 7.33
C SER A 98 8.10 -8.62 6.63
N ILE A 99 8.42 -8.23 5.38
CA ILE A 99 7.57 -7.34 4.56
C ILE A 99 6.17 -7.95 4.39
N SER A 100 6.10 -9.19 3.89
CA SER A 100 4.82 -9.84 3.58
C SER A 100 3.97 -10.02 4.83
N TYR A 101 4.59 -10.36 5.95
CA TYR A 101 3.91 -10.53 7.23
C TYR A 101 3.26 -9.22 7.68
N PHE A 102 4.01 -8.11 7.68
CA PHE A 102 3.47 -6.81 8.11
C PHE A 102 2.39 -6.27 7.16
N LEU A 103 2.57 -6.41 5.85
CA LEU A 103 1.55 -5.99 4.86
C LEU A 103 0.24 -6.76 5.07
N LEU A 104 0.32 -8.05 5.39
CA LEU A 104 -0.86 -8.85 5.67
C LEU A 104 -1.53 -8.46 7.00
N GLN A 105 -0.75 -8.22 8.05
CA GLN A 105 -1.27 -7.78 9.35
C GLN A 105 -1.99 -6.43 9.24
N SER A 106 -1.34 -5.45 8.60
CA SER A 106 -1.93 -4.12 8.38
C SER A 106 -3.22 -4.18 7.56
N GLN A 107 -3.23 -4.95 6.47
CA GLN A 107 -4.43 -5.19 5.67
C GLN A 107 -5.57 -5.80 6.51
N SER A 108 -5.25 -6.81 7.32
CA SER A 108 -6.24 -7.44 8.19
C SER A 108 -6.82 -6.46 9.21
N HIS A 109 -5.98 -5.66 9.86
CA HIS A 109 -6.47 -4.70 10.85
C HIS A 109 -7.40 -3.67 10.24
N ILE A 110 -7.03 -3.12 9.08
CA ILE A 110 -7.86 -2.14 8.38
C ILE A 110 -9.23 -2.71 8.03
N ASN A 111 -9.28 -3.93 7.49
CA ASN A 111 -10.55 -4.56 7.14
C ASN A 111 -11.43 -4.81 8.37
N ARG A 112 -10.84 -5.21 9.50
CA ARG A 112 -11.56 -5.44 10.77
C ARG A 112 -12.14 -4.14 11.32
N LEU A 113 -11.32 -3.09 11.39
CA LEU A 113 -11.76 -1.77 11.83
C LEU A 113 -12.93 -1.26 10.97
N TYR A 114 -12.84 -1.44 9.65
CA TYR A 114 -13.87 -0.97 8.73
C TYR A 114 -15.18 -1.77 8.79
N GLN A 115 -15.12 -3.08 9.04
CA GLN A 115 -16.32 -3.93 9.15
C GLN A 115 -16.99 -3.87 10.53
N GLY A 116 -16.31 -3.28 11.53
CA GLY A 116 -16.62 -3.51 12.94
C GLY A 116 -16.14 -4.91 13.36
N ASP A 117 -15.77 -5.06 14.63
CA ASP A 117 -15.08 -6.23 15.24
C ASP A 117 -15.83 -7.59 15.17
N HIS A 118 -16.86 -7.70 14.32
CA HIS A 118 -17.69 -8.89 14.11
C HIS A 118 -17.08 -9.94 13.19
N THR A 119 -15.97 -9.64 12.50
CA THR A 119 -15.38 -10.57 11.54
C THR A 119 -14.28 -11.41 12.19
N PRO A 120 -14.42 -12.75 12.26
CA PRO A 120 -13.39 -13.60 12.83
C PRO A 120 -12.10 -13.47 12.02
N PHE A 121 -10.96 -13.48 12.72
CA PHE A 121 -9.62 -13.43 12.13
C PHE A 121 -9.45 -14.61 11.16
N PRO A 122 -9.40 -14.40 9.83
CA PRO A 122 -9.05 -15.49 8.94
C PRO A 122 -7.65 -15.98 9.32
N LEU A 123 -7.39 -17.28 9.28
CA LEU A 123 -6.03 -17.76 9.55
C LEU A 123 -5.06 -17.10 8.56
N LEU A 124 -3.79 -16.89 8.96
CA LEU A 124 -2.76 -16.29 8.10
C LEU A 124 -2.66 -17.00 6.72
N SER A 125 -3.04 -18.28 6.67
CA SER A 125 -3.14 -19.11 5.47
C SER A 125 -4.35 -18.76 4.58
N GLU A 126 -5.47 -18.35 5.17
CA GLU A 126 -6.74 -18.03 4.51
C GLU A 126 -6.74 -16.61 3.94
N MET A 127 -6.16 -15.64 4.66
CA MET A 127 -6.02 -14.25 4.18
C MET A 127 -5.21 -14.14 2.89
N ARG A 128 -4.27 -15.07 2.66
CA ARG A 128 -3.42 -15.07 1.46
C ARG A 128 -4.20 -15.40 0.18
N THR A 129 -5.40 -15.97 0.33
CA THR A 129 -6.17 -16.55 -0.79
C THR A 129 -7.56 -15.97 -0.95
N ASP A 130 -8.03 -15.09 -0.05
CA ASP A 130 -9.37 -14.48 -0.16
C ASP A 130 -9.33 -13.24 -1.08
N PRO A 131 -9.95 -13.30 -2.28
CA PRO A 131 -10.00 -12.15 -3.19
C PRO A 131 -10.85 -11.01 -2.65
N GLU A 132 -11.90 -11.31 -1.88
CA GLU A 132 -12.80 -10.28 -1.33
C GLU A 132 -12.14 -9.49 -0.21
N TRP A 133 -11.27 -10.15 0.58
CA TRP A 133 -10.47 -9.46 1.60
C TRP A 133 -9.49 -8.45 1.00
N ASN A 134 -8.88 -8.79 -0.13
CA ASN A 134 -8.04 -7.86 -0.89
C ASN A 134 -8.84 -6.72 -1.49
N LYS A 135 -10.00 -7.04 -2.07
CA LYS A 135 -10.89 -6.06 -2.69
C LYS A 135 -11.41 -5.04 -1.68
N LEU A 136 -11.77 -5.48 -0.47
CA LEU A 136 -12.19 -4.58 0.61
C LEU A 136 -11.06 -3.63 1.03
N PHE A 137 -9.86 -4.16 1.24
CA PHE A 137 -8.73 -3.33 1.62
C PHE A 137 -8.47 -2.23 0.58
N PHE A 138 -8.42 -2.60 -0.71
CA PHE A 138 -8.23 -1.61 -1.77
C PHE A 138 -9.41 -0.66 -1.93
N SER A 139 -10.64 -1.06 -1.63
CA SER A 139 -11.79 -0.14 -1.65
C SER A 139 -11.70 0.89 -0.52
N ILE A 140 -11.22 0.50 0.66
CA ILE A 140 -10.97 1.41 1.80
C ILE A 140 -9.89 2.44 1.42
N LEU A 141 -8.79 1.99 0.80
CA LEU A 141 -7.74 2.91 0.32
C LEU A 141 -8.22 3.80 -0.82
N ALA A 142 -9.13 3.31 -1.66
CA ALA A 142 -9.68 4.05 -2.79
C ALA A 142 -10.69 5.14 -2.39
N ARG A 143 -11.08 5.24 -1.11
CA ARG A 143 -11.96 6.30 -0.60
C ARG A 143 -11.39 7.70 -0.84
N GLY A 144 -10.06 7.82 -0.94
CA GLY A 144 -9.40 9.11 -1.15
C GLY A 144 -9.38 9.93 0.15
N ASP A 145 -9.79 11.19 0.09
CA ASP A 145 -9.91 12.01 1.29
C ASP A 145 -11.15 11.56 2.09
N VAL A 146 -11.03 11.40 3.41
CA VAL A 146 -12.14 11.01 4.31
C VAL A 146 -12.39 12.16 5.29
N GLU A 147 -13.56 12.79 5.21
CA GLU A 147 -13.94 13.86 6.14
C GLU A 147 -14.23 13.33 7.55
N LEU A 148 -13.66 13.98 8.57
CA LEU A 148 -13.85 13.67 9.98
C LEU A 148 -15.02 14.50 10.52
N ARG A 149 -16.24 13.99 10.32
CA ARG A 149 -17.49 14.59 10.80
C ARG A 149 -17.87 14.08 12.18
N ASP A 150 -18.81 14.78 12.83
CA ASP A 150 -19.32 14.41 14.16
C ASP A 150 -20.04 13.04 14.20
N ASP A 151 -20.56 12.56 13.06
CA ASP A 151 -21.25 11.27 12.92
C ASP A 151 -20.31 10.10 12.57
N VAL A 152 -19.01 10.37 12.43
CA VAL A 152 -17.97 9.38 12.13
C VAL A 152 -17.23 9.00 13.41
N ASP A 153 -16.92 7.72 13.56
CA ASP A 153 -15.97 7.27 14.58
C ASP A 153 -14.55 7.72 14.20
N VAL A 154 -14.18 8.89 14.71
CA VAL A 154 -12.89 9.54 14.43
C VAL A 154 -11.73 8.66 14.85
N ASP A 155 -11.81 7.96 15.99
CA ASP A 155 -10.73 7.11 16.48
C ASP A 155 -10.49 5.94 15.52
N THR A 156 -11.58 5.29 15.07
CA THR A 156 -11.50 4.22 14.07
C THR A 156 -10.92 4.70 12.74
N GLU A 157 -11.35 5.85 12.21
CA GLU A 157 -10.81 6.37 10.94
C GLU A 157 -9.35 6.81 11.05
N VAL A 158 -8.94 7.40 12.17
CA VAL A 158 -7.53 7.76 12.41
C VAL A 158 -6.68 6.48 12.54
N GLU A 159 -7.17 5.44 13.22
CA GLU A 159 -6.45 4.18 13.32
C GLU A 159 -6.30 3.50 11.94
N ILE A 160 -7.37 3.46 11.15
CA ILE A 160 -7.33 2.96 9.76
C ILE A 160 -6.30 3.75 8.94
N PHE A 161 -6.30 5.08 9.05
CA PHE A 161 -5.35 5.95 8.36
C PHE A 161 -3.90 5.63 8.76
N VAL A 162 -3.62 5.44 10.05
CA VAL A 162 -2.27 5.10 10.53
C VAL A 162 -1.81 3.74 10.00
N TRP A 163 -2.64 2.71 10.11
CA TRP A 163 -2.30 1.38 9.56
C TRP A 163 -2.03 1.43 8.07
N ALA A 164 -2.84 2.19 7.35
CA ALA A 164 -2.75 2.28 5.91
C ALA A 164 -1.51 3.07 5.46
N TYR A 165 -1.14 4.12 6.21
CA TYR A 165 0.14 4.80 6.06
C TYR A 165 1.33 3.86 6.30
N MET A 166 1.33 3.09 7.40
CA MET A 166 2.41 2.13 7.66
C MET A 166 2.50 1.06 6.58
N HIS A 167 1.36 0.54 6.11
CA HIS A 167 1.29 -0.40 4.98
C HIS A 167 1.96 0.18 3.73
N TYR A 168 1.57 1.40 3.36
CA TYR A 168 2.15 2.10 2.21
C TYR A 168 3.66 2.31 2.36
N MET A 169 4.12 2.74 3.54
CA MET A 169 5.54 2.96 3.78
C MET A 169 6.34 1.66 3.71
N VAL A 170 5.85 0.56 4.31
CA VAL A 170 6.50 -0.75 4.19
C VAL A 170 6.53 -1.22 2.74
N TYR A 171 5.44 -1.05 1.99
CA TYR A 171 5.42 -1.36 0.56
C TYR A 171 6.47 -0.53 -0.20
N TYR A 172 6.49 0.78 0.00
CA TYR A 172 7.37 1.72 -0.69
C TYR A 172 8.85 1.48 -0.41
N PHE A 173 9.26 1.41 0.87
CA PHE A 173 10.64 1.08 1.24
C PHE A 173 11.01 -0.37 0.88
N GLY A 174 10.02 -1.27 0.89
CA GLY A 174 10.16 -2.65 0.45
C GLY A 174 10.45 -2.80 -1.05
N LEU A 175 10.12 -1.81 -1.90
CA LEU A 175 10.37 -1.87 -3.34
C LEU A 175 11.84 -2.13 -3.68
N THR A 176 12.77 -1.59 -2.89
CA THR A 176 14.21 -1.84 -3.09
C THR A 176 14.54 -3.32 -2.88
N TRP A 177 13.95 -3.96 -1.88
CA TRP A 177 14.14 -5.39 -1.58
C TRP A 177 13.40 -6.30 -2.55
N LEU A 178 12.23 -5.88 -3.05
CA LEU A 178 11.50 -6.58 -4.12
C LEU A 178 12.26 -6.54 -5.45
N LYS A 179 12.88 -5.39 -5.76
CA LYS A 179 13.81 -5.26 -6.89
C LYS A 179 15.03 -6.17 -6.69
N PHE A 180 15.66 -6.16 -5.51
CA PHE A 180 16.77 -7.05 -5.20
C PHE A 180 16.42 -8.52 -5.41
N GLN A 181 15.25 -8.95 -4.94
CA GLN A 181 14.73 -10.29 -5.23
C GLN A 181 14.70 -10.58 -6.72
N ARG A 182 14.11 -9.66 -7.50
CA ARG A 182 13.94 -9.84 -8.94
C ARG A 182 15.29 -9.93 -9.64
N ASP A 183 16.22 -9.03 -9.31
CA ASP A 183 17.55 -8.99 -9.90
C ASP A 183 18.38 -10.22 -9.49
N LEU A 184 18.16 -10.76 -8.29
CA LEU A 184 18.74 -12.04 -7.88
C LEU A 184 18.18 -13.23 -8.70
N HIS A 185 16.97 -13.14 -9.25
CA HIS A 185 16.41 -14.23 -10.09
C HIS A 185 16.72 -14.03 -11.58
N TYR A 186 16.83 -12.78 -12.01
CA TYR A 186 16.97 -12.38 -13.41
C TYR A 186 18.02 -11.24 -13.53
N PRO A 187 19.31 -11.52 -13.27
CA PRO A 187 20.34 -10.49 -13.22
C PRO A 187 20.51 -9.76 -14.57
N GLU A 188 20.29 -10.46 -15.68
CA GLU A 188 20.38 -9.92 -17.05
C GLU A 188 19.29 -8.88 -17.37
N ASN A 189 18.20 -8.84 -16.58
CA ASN A 189 17.05 -7.95 -16.77
C ASN A 189 16.96 -6.89 -15.65
N SER A 190 18.08 -6.57 -14.99
CA SER A 190 18.09 -5.51 -13.98
C SER A 190 17.73 -4.16 -14.63
N ILE A 191 16.86 -3.40 -13.97
CA ILE A 191 16.49 -2.04 -14.36
C ILE A 191 16.87 -1.09 -13.22
N SER A 192 16.88 0.22 -13.44
CA SER A 192 17.12 1.17 -12.36
C SER A 192 16.04 1.10 -11.28
N LEU A 193 16.37 1.46 -10.03
CA LEU A 193 15.38 1.48 -8.94
C LEU A 193 14.22 2.43 -9.26
N ASP A 194 14.50 3.57 -9.89
CA ASP A 194 13.47 4.53 -10.28
C ASP A 194 12.52 3.94 -11.34
N THR A 195 13.05 3.21 -12.32
CA THR A 195 12.21 2.53 -13.32
C THR A 195 11.38 1.42 -12.66
N TYR A 196 11.94 0.71 -11.69
CA TYR A 196 11.21 -0.31 -10.95
C TYR A 196 10.09 0.31 -10.11
N ARG A 197 10.36 1.39 -9.38
CA ARG A 197 9.36 2.14 -8.61
C ARG A 197 8.24 2.68 -9.50
N ALA A 198 8.58 3.28 -10.63
CA ALA A 198 7.60 3.76 -11.60
C ALA A 198 6.67 2.65 -12.11
N LYS A 199 7.19 1.42 -12.30
CA LYS A 199 6.38 0.26 -12.71
C LYS A 199 5.57 -0.34 -11.57
N ALA A 200 6.12 -0.40 -10.36
CA ALA A 200 5.47 -0.99 -9.19
C ALA A 200 4.33 -0.12 -8.66
N LEU A 201 4.47 1.21 -8.68
CA LEU A 201 3.42 2.15 -8.27
C LEU A 201 2.21 2.16 -9.23
N ILE A 202 2.31 1.49 -10.37
CA ILE A 202 1.22 1.33 -11.35
C ILE A 202 0.39 0.06 -11.05
N LEU A 203 0.87 -0.88 -10.23
CA LEU A 203 0.17 -2.14 -9.95
C LEU A 203 0.60 -2.71 -8.58
N PRO A 204 -0.32 -2.92 -7.60
CA PRO A 204 -0.17 -4.10 -6.76
C PRO A 204 -0.53 -5.30 -7.63
N PRO A 205 0.41 -6.22 -7.95
CA PRO A 205 0.05 -7.42 -8.67
C PRO A 205 -0.80 -8.26 -7.72
N ILE A 206 -2.09 -8.38 -8.01
CA ILE A 206 -2.88 -9.51 -7.54
C ILE A 206 -2.16 -10.72 -8.12
N SER A 207 -1.42 -11.43 -7.27
CA SER A 207 -0.96 -12.77 -7.56
C SER A 207 -2.21 -13.66 -7.59
N THR A 208 -2.95 -13.64 -8.70
CA THR A 208 -3.84 -14.75 -9.03
C THR A 208 -2.93 -15.93 -9.31
N ARG A 209 -2.69 -16.75 -8.28
CA ARG A 209 -2.16 -18.09 -8.47
C ARG A 209 -3.23 -18.82 -9.27
N LYS A 210 -3.06 -18.90 -10.58
CA LYS A 210 -3.82 -19.83 -11.41
C LYS A 210 -3.48 -21.22 -10.88
N ASP A 211 -4.40 -21.81 -10.12
CA ASP A 211 -4.40 -23.24 -9.90
C ASP A 211 -4.64 -23.90 -11.26
N ASN A 212 -3.56 -24.14 -11.99
CA ASN A 212 -3.56 -25.02 -13.15
C ASN A 212 -3.59 -26.46 -12.65
N THR A 213 -4.73 -26.91 -12.14
CA THR A 213 -5.09 -28.32 -12.28
C THR A 213 -5.67 -28.48 -13.67
N ASN A 214 -4.80 -28.76 -14.65
CA ASN A 214 -5.13 -29.61 -15.78
C ASN A 214 -3.84 -29.98 -16.53
N ASN A 215 -3.54 -31.27 -16.50
CA ASN A 215 -2.51 -31.90 -17.31
C ASN A 215 -2.87 -31.70 -18.80
N GLN A 216 -2.17 -30.82 -19.50
CA GLN A 216 -2.17 -30.82 -20.95
C GLN A 216 -0.77 -30.48 -21.46
N PRO A 217 -0.20 -31.30 -22.38
CA PRO A 217 1.15 -31.07 -22.89
C PRO A 217 1.19 -29.86 -23.83
N PRO A 218 2.35 -29.21 -24.00
CA PRO A 218 2.47 -28.01 -24.81
C PRO A 218 2.29 -28.34 -26.30
N SER A 219 1.28 -27.73 -26.91
CA SER A 219 1.09 -27.70 -28.36
C SER A 219 2.02 -26.63 -28.94
N ASN A 220 3.00 -27.05 -29.72
CA ASN A 220 3.83 -26.18 -30.57
C ASN A 220 3.04 -25.83 -31.84
N GLU A 221 2.61 -24.56 -31.99
CA GLU A 221 2.72 -23.77 -33.24
C GLU A 221 2.01 -22.39 -33.14
N PRO A 222 2.40 -21.40 -33.97
CA PRO A 222 2.21 -19.98 -33.72
C PRO A 222 1.01 -19.34 -34.43
N GLY A 223 0.35 -18.41 -33.73
CA GLY A 223 -0.45 -17.34 -34.34
C GLY A 223 -1.98 -17.48 -34.23
N VAL A 224 -2.59 -16.32 -33.98
CA VAL A 224 -4.02 -15.98 -34.12
C VAL A 224 -4.92 -16.22 -32.89
N LEU A 225 -5.10 -15.09 -32.19
CA LEU A 225 -6.36 -14.56 -31.64
C LEU A 225 -7.54 -15.55 -31.51
N MET A 226 -7.82 -15.98 -30.28
CA MET A 226 -9.19 -16.26 -29.84
C MET A 226 -9.46 -15.54 -28.53
N ARG A 227 -10.45 -14.67 -28.64
CA ARG A 227 -11.18 -13.93 -27.61
C ARG A 227 -11.57 -14.86 -26.46
N SER A 228 -11.39 -14.41 -25.22
CA SER A 228 -12.16 -14.93 -24.10
C SER A 228 -12.52 -13.79 -23.16
N GLU A 229 -13.81 -13.70 -22.89
CA GLU A 229 -14.52 -12.69 -22.13
C GLU A 229 -14.20 -12.85 -20.64
N THR A 230 -13.65 -11.79 -20.04
CA THR A 230 -13.81 -11.34 -18.63
C THR A 230 -12.84 -10.18 -18.42
N ASN A 231 -13.19 -9.03 -18.98
CA ASN A 231 -12.57 -7.76 -18.65
C ASN A 231 -13.17 -7.25 -17.34
N ASP A 232 -12.64 -7.69 -16.21
CA ASP A 232 -12.71 -6.93 -14.96
C ASP A 232 -11.32 -6.41 -14.63
N ILE A 233 -10.83 -5.53 -15.52
CA ILE A 233 -9.72 -4.64 -15.20
C ILE A 233 -10.33 -3.49 -14.40
N VAL A 234 -10.47 -3.67 -13.09
CA VAL A 234 -10.65 -2.54 -12.18
C VAL A 234 -9.33 -1.79 -12.16
N THR A 235 -9.23 -0.79 -13.04
CA THR A 235 -8.14 0.18 -12.99
C THR A 235 -8.26 0.93 -11.66
N PRO A 236 -7.26 0.89 -10.77
CA PRO A 236 -7.33 1.66 -9.54
C PRO A 236 -7.48 3.15 -9.88
N PRO A 237 -8.41 3.88 -9.26
CA PRO A 237 -8.74 5.25 -9.64
C PRO A 237 -7.58 6.26 -9.52
N PHE A 238 -6.48 5.90 -8.83
CA PHE A 238 -5.28 6.73 -8.75
C PHE A 238 -4.47 6.83 -10.07
N LEU A 239 -4.78 6.04 -11.10
CA LEU A 239 -4.07 6.07 -12.39
C LEU A 239 -4.79 6.85 -13.51
N LEU A 240 -5.96 7.43 -13.26
CA LEU A 240 -6.76 8.11 -14.31
C LEU A 240 -6.72 9.63 -14.25
N ARG A 241 -5.64 10.25 -13.76
CA ARG A 241 -5.48 11.71 -13.86
C ARG A 241 -4.21 12.15 -14.57
N ARG A 242 -4.01 11.66 -15.80
CA ARG A 242 -3.26 12.38 -16.84
C ARG A 242 -3.66 11.90 -18.24
N ARG A 243 -4.72 12.49 -18.80
CA ARG A 243 -4.87 12.62 -20.25
C ARG A 243 -5.70 13.86 -20.61
N ASN A 244 -4.95 14.90 -20.99
CA ASN A 244 -5.21 15.96 -21.95
C ASN A 244 -6.67 16.44 -22.13
N ARG A 245 -6.91 17.70 -21.76
CA ARG A 245 -7.98 18.52 -22.35
C ARG A 245 -7.80 18.56 -23.87
N PRO A 246 -8.84 18.31 -24.68
CA PRO A 246 -8.93 18.91 -25.99
C PRO A 246 -9.28 20.40 -25.79
N THR A 247 -8.40 21.26 -26.27
CA THR A 247 -8.73 22.65 -26.58
C THR A 247 -9.62 22.62 -27.82
N THR A 248 -10.84 23.14 -27.73
CA THR A 248 -11.56 23.71 -28.87
C THR A 248 -12.15 25.03 -28.45
N LEU A 249 -11.55 26.08 -29.00
CA LEU A 249 -12.18 27.38 -29.24
C LEU A 249 -13.20 27.24 -30.38
N ASP A 250 -14.08 28.24 -30.43
CA ASP A 250 -14.93 28.72 -31.51
C ASP A 250 -16.38 28.21 -31.58
N ASP A 251 -17.24 29.10 -31.08
CA ASP A 251 -18.33 29.78 -31.79
C ASP A 251 -19.34 28.95 -32.58
N ALA A 252 -20.61 29.04 -32.16
CA ALA A 252 -21.64 29.67 -32.97
C ALA A 252 -22.93 29.90 -32.16
N ASP A 253 -23.43 31.12 -32.27
CA ASP A 253 -24.81 31.54 -32.02
C ASP A 253 -25.86 30.55 -32.54
N LEU A 254 -27.01 30.48 -31.86
CA LEU A 254 -28.32 30.93 -32.40
C LEU A 254 -29.49 30.46 -31.52
N ASN A 255 -30.24 31.47 -31.05
CA ASN A 255 -31.63 31.51 -30.58
C ASN A 255 -32.00 30.93 -29.21
#